data_AF-I7CUA5-F1
#
_entry.id   AF-I7CUA5-F1
#
_cell.length_a   1.000
_cell.length_b   1.000
_cell.length_c   1.000
_cell.angle_alpha   90.00
_cell.angle_beta   90.00
_cell.angle_gamma   90.00
#
_symmetry.space_group_name_H-M   'P 1'
#
loop_
_entity.id
_entity.type
_entity.pdbx_description
1 polymer ?
#
loop_
_entity_poly.entity_id
_entity_poly.type
_entity_poly.pdbx_seq_one_letter_code
_entity_poly.pdbx_strand_id
1 'polypeptide(L)' 'MSLDDLPIVGGFLEAGAEDRVFDLLLLVGPLLILFIAVAGRSPLTVGGAIAYCWFFIAHIIYRGVQKRV' A
#
# COMPACT_ATOMS: atom_id res chain seq x y z
N MET A 1 -24.61 3.79 -9.77
CA MET A 1 -23.69 2.87 -10.47
C MET A 1 -22.54 2.63 -9.52
N SER A 2 -22.48 1.45 -8.89
CA SER A 2 -21.40 1.13 -7.96
C SER A 2 -20.16 0.73 -8.74
N LEU A 3 -18.98 1.06 -8.24
CA LEU A 3 -17.70 0.66 -8.83
C LEU A 3 -17.50 -0.88 -8.78
N ASP A 4 -18.33 -1.59 -8.01
CA ASP A 4 -18.31 -3.04 -7.81
C ASP A 4 -18.79 -3.86 -9.01
N ASP A 5 -19.52 -3.24 -9.96
CA ASP A 5 -20.03 -3.93 -11.15
C ASP A 5 -18.97 -4.13 -12.25
N LEU A 6 -17.75 -3.64 -12.06
CA LEU A 6 -16.65 -3.90 -12.98
C LEU A 6 -15.96 -5.23 -12.61
N PRO A 7 -16.10 -6.31 -13.42
CA PRO A 7 -15.53 -7.64 -13.13
C PRO A 7 -14.00 -7.66 -13.10
N ILE A 8 -13.35 -6.54 -13.44
CA ILE A 8 -11.90 -6.38 -13.42
C ILE A 8 -11.42 -5.72 -12.11
N VAL A 9 -12.29 -4.96 -11.42
CA VAL A 9 -11.93 -4.15 -10.25
C VAL A 9 -12.54 -4.70 -8.95
N GLY A 10 -13.74 -5.29 -9.01
CA GLY A 10 -14.43 -5.83 -7.82
C GLY A 10 -13.58 -6.85 -7.03
N GLY A 11 -12.94 -7.80 -7.72
CA GLY A 11 -12.06 -8.78 -7.08
C GLY A 11 -10.76 -8.20 -6.48
N PHE A 12 -10.31 -7.03 -6.93
CA PHE A 12 -9.13 -6.35 -6.37
C PHE A 12 -9.47 -5.51 -5.12
N LEU A 13 -10.68 -4.95 -5.04
CA LEU A 13 -11.17 -4.22 -3.87
C LEU A 13 -11.45 -5.18 -2.69
N GLU A 14 -12.08 -6.34 -2.96
CA GLU A 14 -12.27 -7.39 -1.94
C GLU A 14 -10.98 -8.10 -1.56
N ALA A 15 -10.01 -8.20 -2.48
CA ALA A 15 -8.71 -8.79 -2.15
C ALA A 15 -7.98 -7.99 -1.06
N GLY A 16 -8.15 -6.68 -0.93
CA GLY A 16 -7.48 -5.86 0.08
C GLY A 16 -7.95 -6.13 1.51
N ALA A 17 -9.26 -6.26 1.71
CA ALA A 17 -9.92 -6.19 3.03
C ALA A 17 -9.59 -7.34 4.01
N GLU A 18 -9.05 -8.47 3.53
CA GLU A 18 -8.61 -9.57 4.40
C GLU A 18 -7.12 -9.54 4.75
N ASP A 19 -6.32 -8.61 4.21
CA ASP A 19 -4.89 -8.56 4.47
C ASP A 19 -4.50 -7.43 5.39
N ARG A 20 -4.34 -7.83 6.64
CA ARG A 20 -3.88 -7.00 7.74
C ARG A 20 -2.52 -6.35 7.48
N VAL A 21 -1.63 -6.96 6.68
CA VAL A 21 -0.34 -6.37 6.31
C VAL A 21 -0.55 -5.21 5.34
N PHE A 22 -1.42 -5.41 4.34
CA PHE A 22 -1.78 -4.34 3.41
C PHE A 22 -2.46 -3.17 4.13
N ASP A 23 -3.40 -3.44 5.04
CA ASP A 23 -4.08 -2.41 5.84
C ASP A 23 -3.11 -1.61 6.71
N LEU A 24 -2.20 -2.30 7.41
CA LEU A 24 -1.15 -1.65 8.19
C LEU A 24 -0.25 -0.80 7.32
N LEU A 25 0.13 -1.31 6.15
CA LEU A 25 1.00 -0.58 5.24
C LEU A 25 0.29 0.67 4.73
N LEU A 26 -1.00 0.57 4.39
CA LEU A 26 -1.82 1.71 4.00
C LEU A 26 -1.92 2.76 5.11
N LEU A 27 -2.03 2.35 6.38
CA LEU A 27 -2.03 3.25 7.54
C LEU A 27 -0.66 3.91 7.79
N VAL A 28 0.43 3.17 7.57
CA VAL A 28 1.80 3.66 7.71
C VAL A 28 2.09 4.77 6.70
N GLY A 29 1.49 4.74 5.49
CA GLY A 29 1.66 5.78 4.48
C GLY A 29 1.34 7.21 5.00
N PRO A 30 0.11 7.49 5.45
CA PRO A 30 -0.27 8.77 6.06
C PRO A 30 0.58 9.14 7.28
N LEU A 31 0.92 8.17 8.14
CA LEU A 31 1.79 8.41 9.31
C LEU A 31 3.20 8.83 8.89
N LEU A 32 3.74 8.19 7.85
CA LEU A 32 5.03 8.54 7.28
C LEU A 32 4.98 9.94 6.68
N ILE A 33 3.91 10.30 5.96
CA ILE A 33 3.73 11.66 5.43
C ILE A 33 3.71 12.68 6.58
N LEU A 34 2.95 12.42 7.64
CA LEU A 34 2.89 13.29 8.82
C LEU A 34 4.27 13.43 9.48
N PHE A 35 5.00 12.32 9.62
CA PHE A 35 6.37 12.33 10.14
C PHE A 35 7.29 13.18 9.28
N ILE A 36 7.25 13.04 7.96
CA ILE A 36 8.06 13.84 7.03
C ILE A 36 7.66 15.32 7.09
N ALA A 37 6.37 15.62 7.26
CA ALA A 37 5.89 16.99 7.40
C ALA A 37 6.43 17.67 8.67
N VAL A 38 6.55 16.93 9.78
CA VAL A 38 7.07 17.46 11.05
C VAL A 38 8.60 17.46 11.09
N ALA A 39 9.25 16.37 10.66
CA ALA A 39 10.72 16.22 10.68
C ALA A 39 11.40 17.02 9.56
N GLY A 40 10.66 17.43 8.53
CA GLY A 40 11.16 18.13 7.36
C GLY A 40 11.76 17.20 6.31
N ARG A 41 11.90 17.72 5.09
CA ARG A 41 12.44 16.97 3.95
C ARG A 41 13.97 16.87 4.04
N SER A 42 14.45 15.69 4.37
CA SER A 42 15.87 15.30 4.39
C SER A 42 16.14 14.06 3.51
N PRO A 43 17.40 13.79 3.11
CA PRO A 43 17.75 12.55 2.41
C PRO A 43 17.31 11.29 3.16
N LEU A 44 17.34 11.31 4.50
CA LEU A 44 16.87 10.21 5.34
C LEU A 44 15.35 9.96 5.16
N THR A 45 14.55 11.02 5.24
CA THR A 45 13.09 10.92 5.04
C THR A 45 12.71 10.51 3.63
N VAL A 46 13.47 10.98 2.62
CA VAL A 46 13.25 10.60 1.23
C VAL A 46 13.61 9.13 1.02
N GLY A 47 14.72 8.66 1.59
CA GLY A 47 15.09 7.25 1.59
C GLY A 47 14.04 6.37 2.27
N GLY A 48 13.51 6.79 3.41
CA GLY A 48 12.42 6.10 4.10
C GLY A 48 11.14 6.01 3.25
N ALA A 49 10.75 7.09 2.60
CA ALA A 49 9.61 7.10 1.68
C ALA A 49 9.81 6.16 0.48
N ILE A 50 11.00 6.15 -0.11
CA ILE A 50 11.35 5.24 -1.21
C ILE A 50 11.27 3.78 -0.74
N ALA A 51 11.85 3.46 0.42
CA ALA A 51 11.82 2.12 0.99
C ALA A 51 10.38 1.65 1.28
N TYR A 52 9.54 2.52 1.84
CA TYR A 52 8.12 2.26 2.04
C TYR A 52 7.40 1.95 0.72
N CYS A 53 7.60 2.77 -0.32
CA CYS A 53 7.00 2.54 -1.63
C CYS A 53 7.44 1.21 -2.26
N TRP A 54 8.73 0.89 -2.18
CA TRP A 54 9.26 -0.39 -2.68
C TRP A 54 8.64 -1.57 -1.94
N PHE A 55 8.55 -1.50 -0.61
CA PHE A 55 7.94 -2.55 0.19
C PHE A 55 6.45 -2.73 -0.16
N PHE A 56 5.73 -1.62 -0.36
CA PHE A 56 4.33 -1.64 -0.79
C PHE A 56 4.13 -2.32 -2.14
N ILE A 57 4.94 -1.97 -3.12
CA ILE A 57 4.91 -2.59 -4.45
C ILE A 57 5.27 -4.09 -4.35
N ALA A 58 6.34 -4.43 -3.63
CA ALA A 58 6.77 -5.80 -3.44
C ALA A 58 5.70 -6.66 -2.77
N HIS A 59 5.02 -6.13 -1.75
CA HIS A 59 3.93 -6.83 -1.05
C HIS A 59 2.73 -7.08 -1.98
N ILE A 60 2.34 -6.08 -2.79
CA ILE A 60 1.30 -6.24 -3.80
C ILE A 60 1.66 -7.33 -4.81
N ILE A 61 2.90 -7.31 -5.34
CA ILE A 61 3.35 -8.32 -6.30
C ILE A 61 3.37 -9.70 -5.65
N TYR A 62 3.96 -9.84 -4.47
CA TYR A 62 4.03 -11.09 -3.73
C TYR A 62 2.65 -11.70 -3.53
N ARG A 63 1.70 -10.90 -3.05
CA ARG A 63 0.33 -11.35 -2.81
C ARG A 63 -0.42 -11.65 -4.09
N GLY A 64 -0.21 -10.85 -5.14
CA GLY A 64 -0.78 -11.06 -6.47
C GLY A 64 -0.30 -12.37 -7.11
N VAL A 65 0.95 -12.76 -6.88
CA VAL A 65 1.50 -14.06 -7.30
C VAL A 65 0.97 -15.20 -6.44
N GLN A 66 0.92 -15.02 -5.12
CA GLN A 66 0.48 -16.05 -4.18
C GLN A 66 -1.01 -16.41 -4.32
N LYS A 67 -1.89 -15.44 -4.60
CA LYS A 67 -3.32 -15.70 -4.82
C LYS A 67 -3.66 -16.26 -6.22
N ARG A 68 -2.69 -16.29 -7.15
CA ARG A 68 -2.88 -16.81 -8.52
C ARG A 68 -2.56 -18.30 -8.68
N VAL A 69 -2.11 -18.97 -7.61
CA VAL A 69 -1.84 -20.42 -7.55
C VAL A 69 -2.84 -21.06 -6.59
#